data_AF-A0A9J7LKD4-F1
#
_entry.id   AF-A0A9J7LKD4-F1
#
_cell.length_a   1.000
_cell.length_b   1.000
_cell.length_c   1.000
_cell.angle_alpha   90.00
_cell.angle_beta   90.00
_cell.angle_gamma   90.00
#
_symmetry.space_group_name_H-M   'P 1'
#
loop_
_entity.id
_entity.type
_entity.pdbx_description
1 polymer ?
#
loop_
_entity_poly.entity_id
_entity_poly.type
_entity_poly.pdbx_seq_one_letter_code
_entity_poly.pdbx_strand_id
1 'polypeptide(L)'
;MRSLLAVACVLAIAAFQQSSASPACTPLYRKLCRVSDWSAWSPKDNIFGCSQVFRTREVIDNPLGSTACCPALRQEKEQCGVPTREQTVGAISKGFVGPLSGDGFRKADGSTEVIDMLFVFDKSGSVREVNFNDAKENIKDLIENFPAPVGPSDTRVAAVSFSDVAKTRVEFDFNASGDRDSVKASLGNIAYEGGWTATATALSMARDNVFQSVAGSRPNSAKILFLITDGKSNRGGAPIPVADQLKGNDVELFAFAVGPENQINEDELRSIVSDPVPEHLFYAGSFSAMSDVFTDLIDILRERFGGSSFSTSDDEYDYDYGFFRR
;
A
#
# COMPACT_ATOMS: atom_id res chain seq x y z
N MET A 1 -41.84 -65.98 55.18
CA MET A 1 -40.92 -65.12 55.97
C MET A 1 -39.86 -64.69 54.96
N ARG A 2 -39.83 -63.46 54.42
CA ARG A 2 -39.58 -62.14 55.05
C ARG A 2 -38.26 -62.06 55.83
N SER A 3 -37.33 -61.27 55.26
CA SER A 3 -36.45 -60.29 55.93
C SER A 3 -34.93 -60.55 56.09
N LEU A 4 -34.16 -59.75 55.32
CA LEU A 4 -33.10 -58.81 55.75
C LEU A 4 -31.62 -59.26 55.96
N LEU A 5 -30.75 -58.25 55.76
CA LEU A 5 -29.31 -58.10 56.10
C LEU A 5 -28.31 -58.93 55.26
N ALA A 6 -27.29 -58.44 54.53
CA ALA A 6 -26.64 -57.13 54.25
C ALA A 6 -25.20 -56.93 54.79
N VAL A 7 -24.24 -56.91 53.84
CA VAL A 7 -22.97 -56.12 53.77
C VAL A 7 -21.89 -56.23 54.87
N ALA A 8 -20.81 -56.97 54.56
CA ALA A 8 -19.37 -56.65 54.79
C ALA A 8 -18.53 -57.76 54.09
N CYS A 9 -17.54 -57.58 53.21
CA CYS A 9 -16.47 -56.57 53.01
C CYS A 9 -15.26 -56.73 53.99
N VAL A 10 -14.29 -57.59 53.64
CA VAL A 10 -12.94 -57.67 54.25
C VAL A 10 -11.86 -58.08 53.22
N LEU A 11 -10.89 -57.18 53.03
CA LEU A 11 -9.45 -57.33 52.72
C LEU A 11 -8.89 -58.48 51.86
N ALA A 12 -8.07 -58.08 50.87
CA ALA A 12 -6.74 -58.65 50.62
C ALA A 12 -5.76 -57.51 50.24
N ILE A 13 -4.52 -57.54 50.76
CA ILE A 13 -3.50 -56.50 50.55
C ILE A 13 -2.22 -57.14 49.99
N ALA A 14 -1.68 -56.56 48.90
CA ALA A 14 -0.30 -56.78 48.47
C ALA A 14 0.24 -55.48 47.83
N ALA A 15 1.53 -55.21 48.01
CA ALA A 15 2.19 -54.02 47.46
C ALA A 15 2.72 -54.27 46.03
N PHE A 16 3.14 -53.21 45.32
CA PHE A 16 4.58 -53.02 45.04
C PHE A 16 4.91 -51.60 44.52
N GLN A 17 5.99 -51.04 45.05
CA GLN A 17 6.88 -49.95 44.57
C GLN A 17 6.35 -48.73 43.79
N GLN A 18 6.79 -47.55 44.23
CA GLN A 18 6.69 -46.31 43.46
C GLN A 18 7.61 -46.38 42.23
N SER A 19 7.02 -46.27 41.02
CA SER A 19 7.75 -45.83 39.83
C SER A 19 7.52 -44.33 39.65
N SER A 20 8.58 -43.52 39.68
CA SER A 20 8.52 -42.08 39.39
C SER A 20 8.45 -41.80 37.89
N ALA A 21 7.58 -42.54 37.18
CA ALA A 21 7.26 -42.24 35.79
C ALA A 21 6.40 -40.98 35.74
N SER A 22 6.88 -39.93 35.06
CA SER A 22 6.05 -38.77 34.70
C SER A 22 4.78 -39.28 34.02
N PRO A 23 3.57 -38.93 34.52
CA PRO A 23 2.35 -39.64 34.16
C PRO A 23 2.10 -39.61 32.65
N ALA A 24 2.05 -40.81 32.05
CA ALA A 24 1.87 -40.96 30.62
C ALA A 24 0.58 -40.27 30.15
N CYS A 25 0.59 -39.74 28.93
CA CYS A 25 -0.38 -38.75 28.49
C CYS A 25 -1.76 -39.32 28.13
N THR A 26 -2.51 -39.81 29.13
CA THR A 26 -3.80 -40.48 28.97
C THR A 26 -4.89 -39.53 28.43
N PRO A 27 -5.98 -40.08 27.84
CA PRO A 27 -7.15 -39.29 27.44
C PRO A 27 -7.84 -38.56 28.59
N LEU A 28 -7.62 -38.98 29.85
CA LEU A 28 -8.13 -38.27 31.03
C LEU A 28 -7.27 -37.04 31.34
N TYR A 29 -5.94 -37.18 31.37
CA TYR A 29 -5.05 -36.05 31.64
C TYR A 29 -5.11 -34.96 30.56
N ARG A 30 -5.30 -35.34 29.29
CA ARG A 30 -5.55 -34.37 28.20
C ARG A 30 -6.83 -33.55 28.37
N LYS A 31 -7.81 -34.04 29.15
CA LYS A 31 -9.05 -33.30 29.51
C LYS A 31 -8.90 -32.43 30.76
N LEU A 32 -7.76 -32.50 31.46
CA LEU A 32 -7.51 -31.77 32.71
C LEU A 32 -6.62 -30.53 32.52
N CYS A 33 -5.76 -30.47 31.50
CA CYS A 33 -5.10 -29.21 31.15
C CYS A 33 -6.11 -28.23 30.53
N ARG A 34 -6.25 -27.05 31.15
CA ARG A 34 -7.06 -25.92 30.67
C ARG A 34 -6.15 -24.87 30.05
N VAL A 35 -6.51 -24.42 28.86
CA VAL A 35 -5.79 -23.41 28.09
C VAL A 35 -6.71 -22.22 27.83
N SER A 36 -6.12 -21.04 27.61
CA SER A 36 -6.86 -19.84 27.25
C SER A 36 -7.40 -19.89 25.82
N ASP A 37 -8.18 -18.87 25.48
CA ASP A 37 -8.45 -18.53 24.09
C ASP A 37 -7.19 -18.01 23.39
N TRP A 38 -7.27 -17.91 22.07
CA TRP A 38 -6.17 -17.52 21.20
C TRP A 38 -6.01 -16.01 21.11
N SER A 39 -4.75 -15.56 20.98
CA SER A 39 -4.40 -14.21 20.59
C SER A 39 -5.01 -13.83 19.23
N ALA A 40 -4.96 -12.52 18.93
CA ALA A 40 -5.00 -12.06 17.55
C ALA A 40 -3.97 -12.85 16.71
N TRP A 41 -4.27 -13.00 15.41
CA TRP A 41 -3.22 -13.33 14.46
C TRP A 41 -2.20 -12.20 14.40
N SER A 42 -0.95 -12.51 14.06
CA SER A 42 0.01 -11.50 13.63
C SER A 42 -0.57 -10.63 12.50
N PRO A 43 0.00 -9.43 12.27
CA PRO A 43 -0.27 -8.66 11.07
C PRO A 43 -0.10 -9.48 9.77
N LYS A 44 -0.61 -8.90 8.69
CA LYS A 44 -1.00 -9.59 7.45
C LYS A 44 -0.23 -8.99 6.29
N ASP A 45 1.07 -9.24 6.34
CA ASP A 45 2.11 -8.22 6.11
C ASP A 45 2.28 -7.70 4.69
N ASN A 46 1.57 -8.24 3.70
CA ASN A 46 1.57 -7.65 2.36
C ASN A 46 0.17 -7.21 1.93
N ILE A 47 0.16 -6.01 1.38
CA ILE A 47 -0.84 -5.45 0.47
C ILE A 47 -1.28 -6.41 -0.66
N PHE A 48 -0.43 -7.34 -1.16
CA PHE A 48 -0.72 -8.16 -2.37
C PHE A 48 -0.20 -9.65 -2.42
N GLY A 49 -0.43 -10.58 -1.45
CA GLY A 49 0.03 -12.01 -1.60
C GLY A 49 -0.30 -13.15 -0.57
N CYS A 50 0.57 -14.22 -0.51
CA CYS A 50 0.71 -15.54 0.25
C CYS A 50 2.03 -16.09 1.12
N SER A 51 2.83 -15.80 2.24
CA SER A 51 3.19 -15.14 3.59
C SER A 51 2.54 -15.51 4.96
N GLN A 52 3.14 -16.45 5.69
CA GLN A 52 2.53 -17.09 6.86
C GLN A 52 2.32 -16.20 8.10
N VAL A 53 1.06 -16.11 8.57
CA VAL A 53 0.61 -15.48 9.82
C VAL A 53 0.38 -16.51 10.95
N PHE A 54 0.56 -16.09 12.21
CA PHE A 54 0.50 -16.98 13.38
C PHE A 54 -0.33 -16.44 14.56
N ARG A 55 -0.72 -17.31 15.49
CA ARG A 55 -1.31 -16.93 16.80
C ARG A 55 -0.93 -17.89 17.93
N THR A 56 -1.06 -17.45 19.18
CA THR A 56 -0.65 -18.17 20.40
C THR A 56 -1.77 -18.24 21.45
N ARG A 57 -1.63 -19.10 22.46
CA ARG A 57 -2.44 -19.10 23.68
C ARG A 57 -1.68 -19.68 24.87
N GLU A 58 -2.16 -19.38 26.07
CA GLU A 58 -1.50 -19.73 27.33
C GLU A 58 -2.19 -20.90 28.04
N VAL A 59 -1.54 -21.43 29.07
CA VAL A 59 -2.09 -22.48 29.96
C VAL A 59 -2.66 -21.81 31.20
N ILE A 60 -3.95 -22.00 31.48
CA ILE A 60 -4.64 -21.42 32.64
C ILE A 60 -4.46 -22.33 33.87
N ASP A 61 -4.62 -23.64 33.69
CA ASP A 61 -4.51 -24.64 34.76
C ASP A 61 -3.96 -25.95 34.18
N ASN A 62 -3.03 -26.57 34.92
CA ASN A 62 -2.40 -27.82 34.53
C ASN A 62 -1.90 -28.58 35.77
N PRO A 63 -2.70 -29.53 36.32
CA PRO A 63 -2.35 -30.25 37.54
C PRO A 63 -1.16 -31.24 37.38
N LEU A 64 -0.56 -31.34 36.19
CA LEU A 64 0.65 -32.14 35.94
C LEU A 64 1.94 -31.30 35.83
N GLY A 65 1.86 -29.96 35.84
CA GLY A 65 3.03 -29.08 35.72
C GLY A 65 3.81 -29.19 34.40
N SER A 66 3.29 -29.92 33.40
CA SER A 66 3.96 -30.18 32.11
C SER A 66 3.03 -29.95 30.94
N THR A 67 3.44 -29.10 29.99
CA THR A 67 2.65 -28.71 28.81
C THR A 67 2.47 -29.84 27.80
N ALA A 68 3.21 -30.96 27.93
CA ALA A 68 3.20 -32.09 27.01
C ALA A 68 1.83 -32.80 26.86
N CYS A 69 0.87 -32.53 27.74
CA CYS A 69 -0.51 -33.03 27.65
C CYS A 69 -1.58 -31.98 27.35
N CYS A 70 -1.19 -30.73 27.14
CA CYS A 70 -2.12 -29.66 26.79
C CYS A 70 -2.49 -29.67 25.30
N PRO A 71 -3.68 -29.18 24.91
CA PRO A 71 -3.97 -28.83 23.52
C PRO A 71 -2.95 -27.84 22.95
N ALA A 72 -2.74 -27.85 21.63
CA ALA A 72 -1.72 -27.02 20.97
C ALA A 72 -1.86 -25.53 21.32
N LEU A 73 -0.71 -24.88 21.57
CA LEU A 73 -0.59 -23.49 22.05
C LEU A 73 -0.12 -22.49 20.97
N ARG A 74 0.19 -22.95 19.76
CA ARG A 74 0.56 -22.14 18.58
C ARG A 74 -0.17 -22.65 17.32
N GLN A 75 -0.50 -21.76 16.38
CA GLN A 75 -1.13 -22.07 15.08
C GLN A 75 -0.62 -21.11 13.98
N GLU A 76 -0.45 -21.59 12.73
CA GLU A 76 0.22 -20.88 11.60
C GLU A 76 -0.49 -21.15 10.24
N LYS A 77 -0.47 -20.22 9.25
CA LYS A 77 -1.00 -20.34 7.85
C LYS A 77 -0.67 -19.13 6.91
N GLU A 78 -0.73 -19.23 5.57
CA GLU A 78 -0.09 -18.41 4.47
C GLU A 78 -0.67 -17.01 3.97
N GLN A 79 0.14 -16.04 3.41
CA GLN A 79 -0.17 -14.58 3.00
C GLN A 79 0.77 -13.35 2.35
N CYS A 80 1.86 -13.07 1.53
CA CYS A 80 3.18 -13.33 0.72
C CYS A 80 3.65 -11.89 0.47
N GLY A 81 4.94 -11.56 0.39
CA GLY A 81 5.44 -10.26 -0.11
C GLY A 81 5.12 -9.92 -1.59
N VAL A 82 5.46 -8.66 -1.98
CA VAL A 82 5.40 -7.92 -3.29
C VAL A 82 4.34 -8.33 -4.36
N PRO A 83 3.52 -7.39 -4.89
CA PRO A 83 2.57 -7.68 -5.98
C PRO A 83 3.20 -8.18 -7.28
N THR A 84 2.49 -9.04 -8.00
CA THR A 84 2.71 -9.21 -9.45
C THR A 84 2.26 -7.96 -10.21
N ARG A 85 2.76 -7.77 -11.44
CA ARG A 85 2.39 -6.65 -12.32
C ARG A 85 0.86 -6.54 -12.42
N GLU A 86 0.19 -7.65 -12.71
CA GLU A 86 -1.26 -7.75 -12.85
C GLU A 86 -2.03 -7.34 -11.58
N GLN A 87 -1.45 -7.53 -10.38
CA GLN A 87 -2.06 -7.08 -9.13
C GLN A 87 -1.91 -5.57 -8.94
N THR A 88 -0.74 -4.98 -9.20
CA THR A 88 -0.54 -3.52 -9.18
C THR A 88 -1.44 -2.83 -10.21
N VAL A 89 -1.53 -3.39 -11.42
CA VAL A 89 -2.42 -2.94 -12.50
C VAL A 89 -3.90 -3.03 -12.11
N GLY A 90 -4.31 -4.18 -11.53
CA GLY A 90 -5.67 -4.38 -11.03
C GLY A 90 -6.04 -3.51 -9.81
N ALA A 91 -5.05 -3.02 -9.05
CA ALA A 91 -5.22 -2.04 -7.99
C ALA A 91 -5.43 -0.63 -8.58
N ILE A 92 -4.51 -0.18 -9.45
CA ILE A 92 -4.56 1.12 -10.14
C ILE A 92 -5.87 1.29 -10.91
N SER A 93 -6.29 0.26 -11.64
CA SER A 93 -7.53 0.25 -12.44
C SER A 93 -8.81 0.47 -11.61
N LYS A 94 -8.74 0.24 -10.29
CA LYS A 94 -9.87 0.43 -9.38
C LYS A 94 -9.75 1.71 -8.57
N GLY A 95 -8.63 1.96 -7.90
CA GLY A 95 -8.52 3.10 -6.99
C GLY A 95 -8.31 4.42 -7.72
N PHE A 96 -7.42 4.45 -8.73
CA PHE A 96 -7.22 5.66 -9.53
C PHE A 96 -8.22 5.74 -10.69
N VAL A 97 -8.34 4.66 -11.48
CA VAL A 97 -9.18 4.72 -12.70
C VAL A 97 -10.66 4.45 -12.41
N GLY A 98 -11.03 3.87 -11.27
CA GLY A 98 -12.43 3.59 -10.91
C GLY A 98 -13.26 4.84 -10.62
N PRO A 99 -12.87 5.72 -9.68
CA PRO A 99 -13.54 7.00 -9.42
C PRO A 99 -13.65 7.85 -10.69
N LEU A 100 -12.60 7.88 -11.52
CA LEU A 100 -12.55 8.58 -12.79
C LEU A 100 -13.42 7.95 -13.91
N SER A 101 -14.11 6.82 -13.67
CA SER A 101 -14.81 6.05 -14.72
C SER A 101 -16.33 6.18 -14.79
N GLY A 102 -16.91 7.19 -14.14
CA GLY A 102 -18.35 7.47 -14.25
C GLY A 102 -18.81 7.78 -15.68
N ASP A 103 -18.20 8.80 -16.30
CA ASP A 103 -18.32 9.15 -17.73
C ASP A 103 -16.93 9.58 -18.30
N GLY A 104 -15.87 9.00 -17.73
CA GLY A 104 -14.50 9.53 -17.85
C GLY A 104 -14.35 10.84 -17.09
N PHE A 105 -13.59 11.79 -17.65
CA PHE A 105 -13.43 13.17 -17.16
C PHE A 105 -14.72 13.99 -17.26
N ARG A 106 -15.92 13.41 -17.23
CA ARG A 106 -17.19 14.13 -17.33
C ARG A 106 -18.08 13.86 -16.13
N LYS A 107 -18.74 14.92 -15.65
CA LYS A 107 -19.87 14.81 -14.73
C LYS A 107 -21.11 14.36 -15.51
N ALA A 108 -22.12 13.86 -14.80
CA ALA A 108 -23.41 13.45 -15.37
C ALA A 108 -24.24 14.60 -16.01
N ASP A 109 -23.74 15.84 -16.01
CA ASP A 109 -24.30 16.98 -16.77
C ASP A 109 -23.58 17.22 -18.12
N GLY A 110 -22.56 16.42 -18.46
CA GLY A 110 -21.76 16.51 -19.67
C GLY A 110 -20.58 17.50 -19.62
N SER A 111 -20.46 18.29 -18.54
CA SER A 111 -19.29 19.15 -18.27
C SER A 111 -18.08 18.32 -17.85
N THR A 112 -16.87 18.80 -18.10
CA THR A 112 -15.65 18.08 -17.69
C THR A 112 -15.32 18.27 -16.21
N GLU A 113 -15.10 17.17 -15.51
CA GLU A 113 -14.28 17.13 -14.31
C GLU A 113 -12.87 17.56 -14.70
N VAL A 114 -12.32 18.54 -14.00
CA VAL A 114 -10.98 19.05 -14.23
C VAL A 114 -10.06 18.50 -13.12
N ILE A 115 -8.84 18.08 -13.44
CA ILE A 115 -7.96 17.43 -12.47
C ILE A 115 -6.84 18.37 -12.01
N ASP A 116 -6.63 18.46 -10.71
CA ASP A 116 -5.46 19.07 -10.09
C ASP A 116 -4.54 17.94 -9.58
N MET A 117 -3.49 17.61 -10.35
CA MET A 117 -2.59 16.48 -10.12
C MET A 117 -1.24 16.95 -9.53
N LEU A 118 -0.95 16.60 -8.28
CA LEU A 118 0.30 16.92 -7.61
C LEU A 118 1.19 15.67 -7.48
N PHE A 119 2.39 15.74 -8.05
CA PHE A 119 3.46 14.78 -7.76
C PHE A 119 4.29 15.26 -6.56
N VAL A 120 4.36 14.43 -5.51
CA VAL A 120 5.20 14.66 -4.33
C VAL A 120 6.29 13.60 -4.30
N PHE A 121 7.50 13.92 -4.76
CA PHE A 121 8.54 12.92 -5.00
C PHE A 121 9.83 13.15 -4.19
N ASP A 122 10.39 12.03 -3.76
CA ASP A 122 11.51 11.95 -2.83
C ASP A 122 12.86 12.16 -3.55
N LYS A 123 13.69 13.06 -3.02
CA LYS A 123 15.07 13.34 -3.46
C LYS A 123 16.09 13.09 -2.35
N SER A 124 15.75 12.25 -1.37
CA SER A 124 16.62 11.89 -0.25
C SER A 124 17.81 11.01 -0.67
N GLY A 125 18.74 10.80 0.26
CA GLY A 125 19.99 10.07 0.01
C GLY A 125 19.83 8.58 -0.25
N SER A 126 18.69 7.99 0.11
CA SER A 126 18.37 6.58 -0.17
C SER A 126 18.00 6.38 -1.64
N VAL A 127 17.19 7.29 -2.19
CA VAL A 127 16.72 7.28 -3.60
C VAL A 127 17.90 7.28 -4.56
N ARG A 128 18.84 8.25 -4.41
CA ARG A 128 19.96 8.53 -5.34
C ARG A 128 19.54 9.19 -6.66
N GLU A 129 20.49 9.88 -7.28
CA GLU A 129 20.29 10.70 -8.49
C GLU A 129 19.76 9.93 -9.70
N VAL A 130 20.21 8.69 -9.95
CA VAL A 130 19.76 7.87 -11.10
C VAL A 130 18.27 7.57 -10.97
N ASN A 131 17.87 6.88 -9.90
CA ASN A 131 16.48 6.58 -9.55
C ASN A 131 15.58 7.83 -9.52
N PHE A 132 16.10 8.96 -9.03
CA PHE A 132 15.38 10.23 -9.02
C PHE A 132 15.14 10.78 -10.44
N ASN A 133 16.10 10.63 -11.35
CA ASN A 133 15.89 10.98 -12.76
C ASN A 133 14.94 9.98 -13.43
N ASP A 134 15.07 8.67 -13.19
CA ASP A 134 14.12 7.64 -13.66
C ASP A 134 12.68 7.98 -13.21
N ALA A 135 12.51 8.41 -11.95
CA ALA A 135 11.22 8.87 -11.42
C ALA A 135 10.66 10.06 -12.23
N LYS A 136 11.50 11.06 -12.55
CA LYS A 136 11.10 12.22 -13.35
C LYS A 136 10.73 11.84 -14.78
N GLU A 137 11.49 10.98 -15.45
CA GLU A 137 11.16 10.55 -16.81
C GLU A 137 9.83 9.77 -16.85
N ASN A 138 9.64 8.82 -15.92
CA ASN A 138 8.35 8.12 -15.79
C ASN A 138 7.17 9.08 -15.57
N ILE A 139 7.32 10.11 -14.70
CA ILE A 139 6.27 11.13 -14.50
C ILE A 139 5.99 11.89 -15.81
N LYS A 140 7.02 12.22 -16.61
CA LYS A 140 6.82 12.84 -17.94
C LYS A 140 6.07 11.92 -18.90
N ASP A 141 6.40 10.64 -18.93
CA ASP A 141 5.74 9.66 -19.80
C ASP A 141 4.26 9.48 -19.43
N LEU A 142 3.94 9.47 -18.13
CA LEU A 142 2.56 9.49 -17.64
C LEU A 142 1.82 10.76 -18.08
N ILE A 143 2.46 11.94 -17.99
CA ILE A 143 1.89 13.23 -18.39
C ILE A 143 1.70 13.34 -19.92
N GLU A 144 2.62 12.77 -20.68
CA GLU A 144 2.58 12.76 -22.15
C GLU A 144 1.40 11.94 -22.65
N ASN A 145 1.28 10.73 -22.12
CA ASN A 145 0.28 9.76 -22.55
C ASN A 145 -1.05 9.86 -21.79
N PHE A 146 -1.18 10.80 -20.86
CA PHE A 146 -2.41 11.05 -20.10
C PHE A 146 -3.59 11.36 -21.04
N PRO A 147 -4.77 10.75 -20.88
CA PRO A 147 -5.85 10.85 -21.89
C PRO A 147 -6.47 12.25 -21.97
N ALA A 148 -6.50 12.99 -20.86
CA ALA A 148 -6.99 14.36 -20.84
C ALA A 148 -5.88 15.37 -21.21
N PRO A 149 -6.22 16.53 -21.82
CA PRO A 149 -5.27 17.60 -22.02
C PRO A 149 -4.64 18.07 -20.70
N VAL A 150 -3.38 18.49 -20.79
CA VAL A 150 -2.65 19.16 -19.70
C VAL A 150 -2.58 20.64 -20.02
N GLY A 151 -3.02 21.49 -19.09
CA GLY A 151 -3.10 22.94 -19.26
C GLY A 151 -4.13 23.59 -18.32
N PRO A 152 -4.30 24.93 -18.35
CA PRO A 152 -5.10 25.66 -17.37
C PRO A 152 -6.60 25.31 -17.35
N SER A 153 -7.15 24.81 -18.46
CA SER A 153 -8.57 24.45 -18.59
C SER A 153 -8.88 23.07 -18.00
N ASP A 154 -8.03 22.08 -18.29
CA ASP A 154 -8.30 20.65 -18.09
C ASP A 154 -7.45 20.09 -16.93
N THR A 155 -6.41 19.28 -17.20
CA THR A 155 -5.51 18.77 -16.16
C THR A 155 -4.43 19.81 -15.83
N ARG A 156 -4.41 20.30 -14.58
CA ARG A 156 -3.30 21.09 -14.05
C ARG A 156 -2.35 20.18 -13.28
N VAL A 157 -1.05 20.31 -13.53
CA VAL A 157 -0.01 19.54 -12.85
C VAL A 157 0.80 20.46 -11.93
N ALA A 158 1.16 19.98 -10.75
CA ALA A 158 2.09 20.63 -9.82
C ALA A 158 3.13 19.63 -9.30
N ALA A 159 4.23 20.15 -8.75
CA ALA A 159 5.33 19.34 -8.23
C ALA A 159 5.85 19.84 -6.89
N VAL A 160 6.00 18.93 -5.94
CA VAL A 160 6.77 19.11 -4.70
C VAL A 160 7.88 18.08 -4.67
N SER A 161 9.13 18.52 -4.48
CA SER A 161 10.24 17.59 -4.23
C SER A 161 10.72 17.73 -2.78
N PHE A 162 11.08 16.61 -2.13
CA PHE A 162 11.39 16.61 -0.71
C PHE A 162 12.57 15.74 -0.33
N SER A 163 13.33 16.19 0.67
CA SER A 163 14.30 15.37 1.39
C SER A 163 14.42 15.88 2.82
N ASP A 164 15.31 16.84 3.06
CA ASP A 164 15.38 17.58 4.31
C ASP A 164 14.23 18.59 4.42
N VAL A 165 13.84 18.96 5.66
CA VAL A 165 12.85 20.03 5.91
C VAL A 165 13.23 21.34 5.21
N ALA A 166 14.53 21.65 5.15
CA ALA A 166 15.07 22.84 4.49
C ALA A 166 15.30 22.69 2.96
N LYS A 167 15.09 21.49 2.41
CA LYS A 167 15.21 21.18 0.97
C LYS A 167 13.87 20.80 0.31
N THR A 168 12.82 20.68 1.12
CA THR A 168 11.46 20.47 0.65
C THR A 168 10.96 21.73 -0.03
N ARG A 169 10.49 21.64 -1.28
CA ARG A 169 10.06 22.79 -2.08
C ARG A 169 8.86 22.43 -2.94
N VAL A 170 7.97 23.41 -3.11
CA VAL A 170 7.14 23.50 -4.31
C VAL A 170 8.08 23.88 -5.45
N GLU A 171 8.23 22.99 -6.42
CA GLU A 171 9.10 23.21 -7.59
C GLU A 171 8.31 23.94 -8.70
N PHE A 172 7.01 23.64 -8.83
CA PHE A 172 6.03 24.47 -9.54
C PHE A 172 4.60 24.18 -9.03
N ASP A 173 3.71 25.17 -9.11
CA ASP A 173 2.31 25.09 -8.69
C ASP A 173 1.34 24.88 -9.88
N PHE A 174 0.03 24.83 -9.60
CA PHE A 174 -0.97 24.65 -10.65
C PHE A 174 -1.17 25.90 -11.55
N ASN A 175 -0.65 27.07 -11.17
CA ASN A 175 -0.64 28.25 -12.04
C ASN A 175 0.41 28.12 -13.16
N ALA A 176 1.52 27.41 -12.90
CA ALA A 176 2.59 27.17 -13.87
C ALA A 176 2.26 26.10 -14.94
N SER A 177 1.14 25.38 -14.79
CA SER A 177 0.73 24.29 -15.69
C SER A 177 0.17 24.79 -17.03
N GLY A 178 1.04 25.26 -17.92
CA GLY A 178 0.68 25.80 -19.24
C GLY A 178 0.24 24.75 -20.26
N ASP A 179 1.08 23.75 -20.49
CA ASP A 179 0.87 22.64 -21.44
C ASP A 179 1.75 21.42 -21.07
N ARG A 180 1.67 20.31 -21.83
CA ARG A 180 2.51 19.13 -21.58
C ARG A 180 3.99 19.44 -21.63
N ASP A 181 4.47 20.18 -22.63
CA ASP A 181 5.91 20.41 -22.85
C ASP A 181 6.52 21.30 -21.77
N SER A 182 5.82 22.37 -21.36
CA SER A 182 6.24 23.25 -20.25
C SER A 182 6.21 22.55 -18.89
N VAL A 183 5.27 21.63 -18.65
CA VAL A 183 5.27 20.78 -17.44
C VAL A 183 6.43 19.77 -17.48
N LYS A 184 6.64 19.05 -18.60
CA LYS A 184 7.76 18.10 -18.76
C LYS A 184 9.12 18.79 -18.64
N ALA A 185 9.26 20.00 -19.18
CA ALA A 185 10.47 20.82 -19.05
C ALA A 185 10.69 21.30 -17.61
N SER A 186 9.63 21.78 -16.95
CA SER A 186 9.67 22.15 -15.52
C SER A 186 10.13 20.97 -14.66
N LEU A 187 9.58 19.77 -14.87
CA LEU A 187 10.03 18.55 -14.20
C LEU A 187 11.50 18.24 -14.46
N GLY A 188 11.94 18.25 -15.72
CA GLY A 188 13.31 17.92 -16.10
C GLY A 188 14.37 18.73 -15.35
N ASN A 189 14.11 20.03 -15.16
CA ASN A 189 15.00 20.98 -14.49
C ASN A 189 15.17 20.77 -12.98
N ILE A 190 14.36 19.93 -12.34
CA ILE A 190 14.38 19.76 -10.88
C ILE A 190 15.64 18.97 -10.47
N ALA A 191 16.45 19.58 -9.60
CA ALA A 191 17.75 19.06 -9.19
C ALA A 191 17.66 18.07 -8.01
N TYR A 192 18.47 17.02 -8.08
CA TYR A 192 18.71 16.10 -6.96
C TYR A 192 19.65 16.75 -5.92
N GLU A 193 19.33 16.64 -4.63
CA GLU A 193 20.12 17.26 -3.54
C GLU A 193 20.46 16.31 -2.39
N GLY A 194 19.96 15.08 -2.41
CA GLY A 194 20.04 14.13 -1.30
C GLY A 194 19.47 14.69 0.01
N GLY A 195 19.71 13.96 1.11
CA GLY A 195 19.31 14.37 2.46
C GLY A 195 18.61 13.26 3.24
N TRP A 196 17.91 13.65 4.29
CA TRP A 196 16.96 12.83 5.05
C TRP A 196 15.59 12.76 4.32
N THR A 197 14.56 12.21 4.97
CA THR A 197 13.22 11.98 4.39
C THR A 197 12.15 12.64 5.26
N ALA A 198 11.64 13.80 4.82
CA ALA A 198 10.69 14.63 5.57
C ALA A 198 9.26 14.59 5.01
N THR A 199 8.69 13.39 4.85
CA THR A 199 7.38 13.15 4.24
C THR A 199 6.26 14.01 4.84
N ALA A 200 6.26 14.22 6.17
CA ALA A 200 5.29 15.09 6.85
C ALA A 200 5.38 16.56 6.43
N THR A 201 6.59 17.06 6.12
CA THR A 201 6.81 18.42 5.59
C THR A 201 6.34 18.51 4.15
N ALA A 202 6.58 17.49 3.33
CA ALA A 202 6.13 17.43 1.94
C ALA A 202 4.60 17.45 1.81
N LEU A 203 3.92 16.63 2.61
CA LEU A 203 2.44 16.65 2.72
C LEU A 203 1.91 17.97 3.30
N SER A 204 2.66 18.63 4.19
CA SER A 204 2.28 19.95 4.71
C SER A 204 2.37 21.02 3.62
N MET A 205 3.41 21.01 2.78
CA MET A 205 3.50 21.90 1.61
C MET A 205 2.40 21.61 0.57
N ALA A 206 2.09 20.33 0.32
CA ALA A 206 0.97 19.96 -0.54
C ALA A 206 -0.35 20.60 -0.06
N ARG A 207 -0.64 20.51 1.24
CA ARG A 207 -1.84 21.10 1.88
C ARG A 207 -1.82 22.63 1.88
N ASP A 208 -0.75 23.24 2.37
CA ASP A 208 -0.70 24.68 2.72
C ASP A 208 -0.24 25.57 1.56
N ASN A 209 0.41 25.01 0.54
CA ASN A 209 1.04 25.80 -0.54
C ASN A 209 0.60 25.39 -1.95
N VAL A 210 0.04 24.20 -2.17
CA VAL A 210 -0.27 23.72 -3.54
C VAL A 210 -1.76 23.47 -3.77
N PHE A 211 -2.45 22.73 -2.88
CA PHE A 211 -3.92 22.60 -2.90
C PHE A 211 -4.63 23.83 -2.34
N GLN A 212 -4.22 25.00 -2.81
CA GLN A 212 -4.73 26.33 -2.45
C GLN A 212 -5.14 27.09 -3.70
N SER A 213 -6.24 27.86 -3.63
CA SER A 213 -6.72 28.59 -4.81
C SER A 213 -5.80 29.71 -5.28
N VAL A 214 -4.93 30.22 -4.39
CA VAL A 214 -3.84 31.15 -4.77
C VAL A 214 -2.73 30.46 -5.58
N ALA A 215 -2.54 29.16 -5.39
CA ALA A 215 -1.57 28.32 -6.08
C ALA A 215 -2.18 27.59 -7.30
N GLY A 216 -3.37 28.02 -7.73
CA GLY A 216 -4.04 27.55 -8.94
C GLY A 216 -4.95 26.32 -8.75
N SER A 217 -5.10 25.77 -7.53
CA SER A 217 -6.04 24.67 -7.29
C SER A 217 -7.50 25.15 -7.31
N ARG A 218 -8.37 24.35 -7.94
CA ARG A 218 -9.76 24.69 -8.25
C ARG A 218 -10.71 24.08 -7.21
N PRO A 219 -11.83 24.73 -6.87
CA PRO A 219 -12.79 24.14 -5.95
C PRO A 219 -13.50 22.94 -6.57
N ASN A 220 -13.76 22.98 -7.88
CA ASN A 220 -14.52 22.00 -8.66
C ASN A 220 -13.66 20.91 -9.32
N SER A 221 -12.38 20.78 -8.93
CA SER A 221 -11.47 19.74 -9.42
C SER A 221 -11.48 18.48 -8.57
N ALA A 222 -11.24 17.33 -9.20
CA ALA A 222 -10.68 16.17 -8.51
C ALA A 222 -9.21 16.48 -8.17
N LYS A 223 -8.82 16.31 -6.91
CA LYS A 223 -7.50 16.67 -6.38
C LYS A 223 -6.75 15.40 -6.06
N ILE A 224 -5.62 15.18 -6.73
CA ILE A 224 -4.93 13.89 -6.72
C ILE A 224 -3.48 14.12 -6.34
N LEU A 225 -3.01 13.42 -5.30
CA LEU A 225 -1.64 13.49 -4.80
C LEU A 225 -0.95 12.13 -5.01
N PHE A 226 0.07 12.10 -5.85
CA PHE A 226 0.96 10.94 -6.04
C PHE A 226 2.23 11.11 -5.20
N LEU A 227 2.33 10.41 -4.08
CA LEU A 227 3.53 10.32 -3.26
C LEU A 227 4.48 9.26 -3.82
N ILE A 228 5.67 9.64 -4.27
CA ILE A 228 6.69 8.71 -4.79
C ILE A 228 7.89 8.72 -3.82
N THR A 229 8.15 7.61 -3.13
CA THR A 229 9.21 7.51 -2.11
C THR A 229 9.77 6.09 -2.00
N ASP A 230 11.02 5.96 -1.57
CA ASP A 230 11.68 4.67 -1.35
C ASP A 230 11.60 4.15 0.09
N GLY A 231 10.97 4.89 1.02
CA GLY A 231 10.67 4.36 2.34
C GLY A 231 10.23 5.33 3.43
N LYS A 232 10.87 5.19 4.59
CA LYS A 232 10.36 5.64 5.89
C LYS A 232 10.56 7.13 6.19
N SER A 233 9.50 7.80 6.65
CA SER A 233 9.62 9.18 7.18
C SER A 233 10.53 9.19 8.41
N ASN A 234 11.55 10.06 8.39
CA ASN A 234 12.59 10.11 9.42
C ASN A 234 12.92 11.54 9.90
N ARG A 235 12.31 12.57 9.29
CA ARG A 235 12.33 13.98 9.71
C ARG A 235 10.96 14.63 9.48
N GLY A 236 10.79 15.89 9.87
CA GLY A 236 9.58 16.69 9.60
C GLY A 236 8.38 16.41 10.52
N GLY A 237 8.25 15.20 11.08
CA GLY A 237 7.18 14.82 12.01
C GLY A 237 6.50 13.50 11.60
N ALA A 238 5.36 13.20 12.22
CA ALA A 238 4.51 12.09 11.79
C ALA A 238 3.71 12.52 10.55
N PRO A 239 3.74 11.77 9.43
CA PRO A 239 3.02 12.15 8.21
C PRO A 239 1.51 11.88 8.30
N ILE A 240 1.09 10.88 9.07
CA ILE A 240 -0.30 10.39 9.13
C ILE A 240 -1.31 11.51 9.46
N PRO A 241 -1.14 12.35 10.51
CA PRO A 241 -2.11 13.41 10.80
C PRO A 241 -2.20 14.51 9.74
N VAL A 242 -1.20 14.63 8.86
CA VAL A 242 -1.20 15.56 7.72
C VAL A 242 -1.89 14.93 6.52
N ALA A 243 -1.65 13.62 6.29
CA ALA A 243 -2.35 12.84 5.29
C ALA A 243 -3.86 12.77 5.57
N ASP A 244 -4.26 12.57 6.83
CA ASP A 244 -5.68 12.57 7.23
C ASP A 244 -6.37 13.92 6.99
N GLN A 245 -5.62 15.03 7.10
CA GLN A 245 -6.13 16.36 6.78
C GLN A 245 -6.18 16.65 5.27
N LEU A 246 -5.33 16.02 4.46
CA LEU A 246 -5.43 16.06 3.00
C LEU A 246 -6.65 15.24 2.53
N LYS A 247 -6.79 14.00 3.01
CA LYS A 247 -7.97 13.14 2.76
C LYS A 247 -9.27 13.81 3.19
N GLY A 248 -9.26 14.50 4.33
CA GLY A 248 -10.40 15.31 4.83
C GLY A 248 -10.68 16.62 4.07
N ASN A 249 -9.85 16.99 3.10
CA ASN A 249 -10.01 18.14 2.21
C ASN A 249 -10.28 17.70 0.75
N ASP A 250 -10.84 16.51 0.56
CA ASP A 250 -11.13 15.89 -0.74
C ASP A 250 -9.89 15.75 -1.66
N VAL A 251 -8.71 15.47 -1.07
CA VAL A 251 -7.50 15.10 -1.81
C VAL A 251 -7.32 13.58 -1.78
N GLU A 252 -7.47 12.96 -2.95
CA GLU A 252 -7.25 11.53 -3.15
C GLU A 252 -5.75 11.24 -3.16
N LEU A 253 -5.33 10.32 -2.29
CA LEU A 253 -3.94 10.20 -1.82
C LEU A 253 -3.39 8.83 -2.20
N PHE A 254 -2.57 8.80 -3.25
CA PHE A 254 -1.91 7.62 -3.80
C PHE A 254 -0.44 7.61 -3.38
N ALA A 255 0.16 6.41 -3.27
CA ALA A 255 1.59 6.28 -3.05
C ALA A 255 2.21 5.19 -3.91
N PHE A 256 3.32 5.51 -4.58
CA PHE A 256 4.23 4.56 -5.20
C PHE A 256 5.43 4.34 -4.28
N ALA A 257 5.45 3.18 -3.63
CA ALA A 257 6.57 2.72 -2.83
C ALA A 257 7.58 2.01 -3.74
N VAL A 258 8.81 2.52 -3.81
CA VAL A 258 9.78 2.07 -4.82
C VAL A 258 11.07 1.54 -4.19
N GLY A 259 11.31 0.23 -4.29
CA GLY A 259 12.50 -0.42 -3.72
C GLY A 259 12.25 -1.87 -3.27
N PRO A 260 12.98 -2.37 -2.26
CA PRO A 260 12.74 -3.67 -1.63
C PRO A 260 11.89 -3.56 -0.35
N GLU A 261 11.07 -4.60 -0.10
CA GLU A 261 9.96 -4.57 0.88
C GLU A 261 10.42 -4.22 2.29
N ASN A 262 11.64 -4.66 2.66
CA ASN A 262 12.25 -4.43 3.96
C ASN A 262 12.79 -3.01 4.21
N GLN A 263 12.72 -2.10 3.23
CA GLN A 263 13.08 -0.68 3.39
C GLN A 263 11.84 0.24 3.41
N ILE A 264 10.69 -0.27 2.97
CA ILE A 264 9.41 0.44 2.91
C ILE A 264 8.67 0.26 4.23
N ASN A 265 8.20 1.37 4.81
CA ASN A 265 7.43 1.36 6.06
C ASN A 265 5.95 1.17 5.75
N GLU A 266 5.54 -0.07 5.43
CA GLU A 266 4.19 -0.37 4.92
C GLU A 266 3.08 0.21 5.81
N ASP A 267 3.09 -0.03 7.13
CA ASP A 267 2.08 0.51 8.06
C ASP A 267 1.93 2.04 8.01
N GLU A 268 3.02 2.78 7.73
CA GLU A 268 3.00 4.23 7.58
C GLU A 268 2.39 4.63 6.22
N LEU A 269 2.78 3.97 5.13
CA LEU A 269 2.19 4.25 3.81
C LEU A 269 0.71 3.84 3.74
N ARG A 270 0.33 2.70 4.31
CA ARG A 270 -1.07 2.26 4.49
C ARG A 270 -1.92 3.30 5.24
N SER A 271 -1.32 4.03 6.16
CA SER A 271 -2.00 5.09 6.94
C SER A 271 -2.02 6.44 6.20
N ILE A 272 -1.07 6.69 5.29
CA ILE A 272 -1.00 7.90 4.48
C ILE A 272 -2.01 7.86 3.32
N VAL A 273 -2.08 6.74 2.59
CA VAL A 273 -2.95 6.63 1.40
C VAL A 273 -4.44 6.72 1.75
N SER A 274 -5.25 6.92 0.72
CA SER A 274 -6.72 6.86 0.81
C SER A 274 -7.23 5.43 0.86
N ASP A 275 -8.45 5.25 1.34
CA ASP A 275 -9.12 3.96 1.36
C ASP A 275 -9.89 3.68 0.06
N PRO A 276 -9.90 2.43 -0.45
CA PRO A 276 -9.26 1.26 0.13
C PRO A 276 -7.75 1.21 -0.18
N VAL A 277 -6.95 0.95 0.86
CA VAL A 277 -5.48 0.87 0.77
C VAL A 277 -4.93 0.02 -0.40
N PRO A 278 -5.45 -1.20 -0.69
CA PRO A 278 -4.93 -2.03 -1.79
C PRO A 278 -5.28 -1.51 -3.20
N GLU A 279 -5.88 -0.33 -3.32
CA GLU A 279 -6.18 0.33 -4.59
C GLU A 279 -5.50 1.71 -4.68
N HIS A 280 -4.82 2.15 -3.61
CA HIS A 280 -4.12 3.45 -3.53
C HIS A 280 -2.63 3.35 -3.19
N LEU A 281 -2.18 2.27 -2.55
CA LEU A 281 -0.76 1.98 -2.31
C LEU A 281 -0.26 1.00 -3.37
N PHE A 282 0.69 1.46 -4.17
CA PHE A 282 1.32 0.72 -5.26
C PHE A 282 2.79 0.46 -4.96
N TYR A 283 3.34 -0.56 -5.59
CA TYR A 283 4.68 -1.04 -5.32
C TYR A 283 5.45 -1.26 -6.63
N ALA A 284 6.69 -0.78 -6.69
CA ALA A 284 7.64 -1.09 -7.77
C ALA A 284 8.98 -1.56 -7.21
N GLY A 285 9.54 -2.66 -7.75
CA GLY A 285 10.80 -3.23 -7.28
C GLY A 285 12.04 -2.35 -7.58
N SER A 286 11.91 -1.40 -8.50
CA SER A 286 12.91 -0.38 -8.84
C SER A 286 12.22 0.81 -9.51
N PHE A 287 12.91 1.94 -9.64
CA PHE A 287 12.38 3.11 -10.35
C PHE A 287 12.23 2.84 -11.85
N SER A 288 13.09 2.02 -12.45
CA SER A 288 12.87 1.50 -13.81
C SER A 288 11.59 0.66 -13.90
N ALA A 289 11.29 -0.22 -12.93
CA ALA A 289 10.04 -1.01 -12.93
C ALA A 289 8.78 -0.17 -12.65
N MET A 290 8.91 1.11 -12.28
CA MET A 290 7.77 2.03 -12.23
C MET A 290 7.31 2.47 -13.63
N SER A 291 8.16 2.36 -14.67
CA SER A 291 7.76 2.63 -16.05
C SER A 291 6.76 1.60 -16.58
N ASP A 292 6.96 0.31 -16.26
CA ASP A 292 5.99 -0.76 -16.54
C ASP A 292 4.63 -0.45 -15.92
N VAL A 293 4.62 -0.14 -14.62
CA VAL A 293 3.41 0.19 -13.85
C VAL A 293 2.69 1.43 -14.40
N PHE A 294 3.45 2.44 -14.85
CA PHE A 294 2.89 3.63 -15.49
C PHE A 294 2.42 3.34 -16.93
N THR A 295 3.07 2.44 -17.66
CA THR A 295 2.65 2.01 -19.01
C THR A 295 1.33 1.27 -18.94
N ASP A 296 1.19 0.32 -18.01
CA ASP A 296 -0.07 -0.38 -17.79
C ASP A 296 -1.19 0.58 -17.32
N LEU A 297 -0.86 1.58 -16.47
CA LEU A 297 -1.78 2.66 -16.11
C LEU A 297 -2.23 3.46 -17.34
N ILE A 298 -1.28 3.89 -18.18
CA ILE A 298 -1.54 4.59 -19.44
C ILE A 298 -2.47 3.76 -20.34
N ASP A 299 -2.24 2.45 -20.46
CA ASP A 299 -3.04 1.60 -21.32
C ASP A 299 -4.43 1.29 -20.73
N ILE A 300 -4.58 1.12 -19.41
CA ILE A 300 -5.91 1.12 -18.76
C ILE A 300 -6.65 2.44 -19.04
N LEU A 301 -5.97 3.58 -18.91
CA LEU A 301 -6.56 4.90 -19.18
C LEU A 301 -6.99 5.03 -20.65
N ARG A 302 -6.19 4.51 -21.59
CA ARG A 302 -6.50 4.49 -23.03
C ARG A 302 -7.66 3.54 -23.37
N GLU A 303 -7.66 2.32 -22.85
CA GLU A 303 -8.75 1.35 -23.08
C GLU A 303 -10.09 1.88 -22.55
N ARG A 304 -10.06 2.53 -21.37
CA ARG A 304 -11.28 3.00 -20.70
C ARG A 304 -11.79 4.35 -21.20
N PHE A 305 -10.91 5.24 -21.68
CA PHE A 305 -11.26 6.64 -22.03
C PHE A 305 -10.91 7.06 -23.47
N GLY A 306 -10.13 6.28 -24.22
CA GLY A 306 -9.72 6.56 -25.61
C GLY A 306 -10.79 6.26 -26.67
N GLY A 307 -12.05 6.09 -26.26
CA GLY A 307 -13.15 5.69 -27.14
C GLY A 307 -13.46 6.71 -28.25
N SER A 308 -13.16 6.33 -29.49
CA SER A 308 -13.69 6.90 -30.74
C SER A 308 -13.08 8.19 -31.35
N SER A 309 -11.79 8.48 -31.15
CA SER A 309 -10.96 9.01 -32.26
C SER A 309 -9.46 8.97 -32.00
N PHE A 310 -8.79 7.91 -32.47
CA PHE A 310 -7.36 7.98 -32.79
C PHE A 310 -7.09 7.21 -34.08
N SER A 311 -6.91 7.95 -35.18
CA SER A 311 -6.35 7.37 -36.40
C SER A 311 -4.86 7.18 -36.16
N THR A 312 -4.41 5.93 -36.10
CA THR A 312 -2.98 5.60 -36.15
C THR A 312 -2.41 6.08 -37.49
N SER A 313 -1.76 7.24 -37.48
CA SER A 313 -0.76 7.57 -38.49
C SER A 313 0.45 6.68 -38.25
N ASP A 314 0.91 6.00 -39.28
CA ASP A 314 1.81 4.86 -39.19
C ASP A 314 3.18 5.22 -38.57
N ASP A 315 3.48 4.67 -37.39
CA ASP A 315 4.84 4.52 -36.84
C ASP A 315 4.98 3.10 -36.28
N GLU A 316 5.73 2.26 -36.99
CA GLU A 316 5.78 0.80 -36.84
C GLU A 316 6.77 0.36 -35.74
N TYR A 317 6.29 0.31 -34.49
CA TYR A 317 7.04 -0.29 -33.37
C TYR A 317 6.69 -1.77 -33.20
N ASP A 318 7.42 -2.62 -33.91
CA ASP A 318 7.32 -4.08 -33.85
C ASP A 318 7.79 -4.64 -32.49
N TYR A 319 6.83 -5.03 -31.65
CA TYR A 319 7.04 -5.83 -30.45
C TYR A 319 6.56 -7.27 -30.71
N ASP A 320 7.50 -8.17 -30.99
CA ASP A 320 7.26 -9.60 -31.26
C ASP A 320 6.62 -10.32 -30.06
N TYR A 321 5.29 -10.37 -30.03
CA TYR A 321 4.51 -11.18 -29.09
C TYR A 321 4.50 -12.66 -29.49
N GLY A 322 5.66 -13.31 -29.29
CA GLY A 322 6.00 -14.70 -29.62
C GLY A 322 5.18 -15.83 -28.96
N PHE A 323 3.88 -15.86 -29.23
CA PHE A 323 3.11 -17.07 -29.55
C PHE A 323 3.12 -18.26 -28.55
N PHE A 324 2.29 -18.22 -27.50
CA PHE A 324 1.83 -19.44 -26.81
C PHE A 324 0.54 -20.00 -27.45
N ARG A 325 0.67 -20.86 -28.48
CA ARG A 325 -0.45 -21.69 -29.00
C ARG A 325 -0.02 -23.06 -29.56
N ARG A 326 0.16 -24.05 -28.67
CA ARG A 326 -0.51 -25.37 -28.69
C ARG A 326 -0.11 -26.24 -27.50
#